data_AF-A0A134B9X2-F1
#
_entry.id   AF-A0A134B9X2-F1
#
_cell.length_a   1.000
_cell.length_b   1.000
_cell.length_c   1.000
_cell.angle_alpha   90.00
_cell.angle_beta   90.00
_cell.angle_gamma   90.00
#
_symmetry.space_group_name_H-M   'P 1'
#
loop_
_entity.id
_entity.type
_entity.pdbx_description
1 polymer ?
#
loop_
_entity_poly.entity_id
_entity_poly.type
_entity_poly.pdbx_seq_one_letter_code
_entity_poly.pdbx_strand_id
1 'polypeptide(L)'
;IERAKAISMDNVYAEAKALLKSGFRYWFDDDEIAELYRESEDFQVQTAEMELLLRCFEKPTENESYSLMTTTEILTYLGIYTHQPLVAKRMGEALKKAGYIKV
;
A
#
# COMPACT_ATOMS: atom_id res chain seq x y z
N ILE A 1 -22.39 -15.68 12.18
CA ILE A 1 -23.37 -14.79 11.50
C ILE A 1 -24.58 -14.49 12.38
N GLU A 2 -25.07 -15.42 13.22
CA GLU A 2 -26.24 -15.17 14.10
C GLU A 2 -26.02 -14.13 15.21
N ARG A 3 -24.81 -14.04 15.79
CA ARG A 3 -24.50 -13.05 16.83
C ARG A 3 -24.70 -11.60 16.39
N ALA A 4 -24.44 -11.27 15.12
CA ALA A 4 -24.63 -9.92 14.59
C ALA A 4 -26.11 -9.55 14.42
N LYS A 5 -27.00 -10.54 14.21
CA LYS A 5 -28.45 -10.32 14.11
C LYS A 5 -29.14 -10.12 15.46
N ALA A 6 -28.50 -10.56 16.54
CA ALA A 6 -28.98 -10.37 17.91
C ALA A 6 -28.61 -9.00 18.50
N ILE A 7 -27.77 -8.23 17.80
CA ILE A 7 -27.41 -6.87 18.22
C ILE A 7 -28.57 -5.95 17.84
N SER A 8 -29.21 -5.35 18.84
CA SER A 8 -30.21 -4.31 18.63
C SER A 8 -29.53 -3.09 18.02
N MET A 9 -29.85 -2.79 16.77
CA MET A 9 -29.31 -1.63 16.05
C MET A 9 -29.67 -0.31 16.75
N ASP A 10 -30.85 -0.24 17.37
CA ASP A 10 -31.29 0.93 18.13
C ASP A 10 -30.39 1.21 19.33
N ASN A 11 -29.88 0.16 19.99
CA ASN A 11 -28.94 0.29 21.10
C ASN A 11 -27.58 0.80 20.61
N VAL A 12 -27.10 0.32 19.46
CA VAL A 12 -25.86 0.79 18.82
C VAL A 12 -25.97 2.27 18.45
N TYR A 13 -27.09 2.70 17.89
CA TYR A 13 -27.33 4.11 17.57
C TYR A 13 -27.42 4.99 18.82
N ALA A 14 -28.05 4.50 19.90
CA ALA A 14 -28.13 5.22 21.16
C ALA A 14 -26.74 5.45 21.77
N GLU A 15 -25.89 4.43 21.76
CA GLU A 15 -24.50 4.49 22.25
C GLU A 15 -23.63 5.40 21.39
N ALA A 16 -23.67 5.26 20.05
CA ALA A 16 -22.96 6.14 19.13
C ALA A 16 -23.37 7.61 19.29
N LYS A 17 -24.67 7.89 19.47
CA LYS A 17 -25.19 9.25 19.72
C LYS A 17 -24.74 9.80 21.07
N ALA A 18 -24.63 8.97 22.09
CA ALA A 18 -24.09 9.35 23.39
C ALA A 18 -22.60 9.71 23.29
N LEU A 19 -21.82 8.88 22.61
CA LEU A 19 -20.38 9.10 22.36
C LEU A 19 -20.13 10.37 21.54
N LEU A 20 -20.92 10.61 20.49
CA LEU A 20 -20.83 11.86 19.71
C LEU A 20 -21.10 13.08 20.59
N LYS A 21 -22.11 13.02 21.47
CA LYS A 21 -22.42 14.11 22.41
C LYS A 21 -21.36 14.30 23.49
N SER A 22 -20.63 13.24 23.86
CA SER A 22 -19.51 13.34 24.80
C SER A 22 -18.22 13.86 24.15
N GLY A 23 -18.28 14.30 22.88
CA GLY A 23 -17.12 14.83 22.15
C GLY A 23 -16.17 13.75 21.66
N PHE A 24 -16.62 12.48 21.60
CA PHE A 24 -15.81 11.41 21.04
C PHE A 24 -15.55 11.69 19.56
N ARG A 25 -14.28 11.55 19.16
CA ARG A 25 -13.82 11.87 17.82
C ARG A 25 -14.22 10.75 16.87
N TYR A 26 -14.97 11.10 15.81
CA TYR A 26 -15.44 10.12 14.82
C TYR A 26 -14.48 9.95 13.63
N TRP A 27 -13.41 10.75 13.59
CA TRP A 27 -12.35 10.69 12.59
C TRP A 27 -11.04 10.22 13.20
N PHE A 28 -10.26 9.49 12.41
CA PHE A 28 -8.93 9.03 12.80
C PHE A 28 -7.95 10.21 12.86
N ASP A 29 -7.00 10.17 13.79
CA ASP A 29 -5.81 11.01 13.74
C ASP A 29 -4.73 10.41 12.83
N ASP A 30 -3.66 11.19 12.61
CA ASP A 30 -2.57 10.80 11.70
C ASP A 30 -1.84 9.52 12.18
N ASP A 31 -1.80 9.26 13.48
CA ASP A 31 -1.18 8.07 14.06
C ASP A 31 -2.06 6.82 13.84
N GLU A 32 -3.37 6.94 14.06
CA GLU A 32 -4.36 5.90 13.78
C GLU A 32 -4.39 5.57 12.27
N ILE A 33 -4.28 6.58 11.41
CA ILE A 33 -4.17 6.41 9.95
C ILE A 33 -2.88 5.66 9.59
N ALA A 34 -1.75 6.03 10.19
CA ALA A 34 -0.46 5.38 9.93
C ALA A 34 -0.45 3.91 10.38
N GLU A 35 -1.04 3.61 11.53
CA GLU A 35 -1.24 2.24 12.01
C GLU A 35 -2.10 1.45 11.03
N LEU A 36 -3.22 2.00 10.57
CA LEU A 36 -4.07 1.32 9.59
C LEU A 36 -3.33 1.05 8.27
N TYR A 37 -2.51 1.98 7.80
CA TYR A 37 -1.68 1.76 6.61
C TYR A 37 -0.62 0.67 6.82
N ARG A 38 0.01 0.61 8.00
CA ARG A 38 0.97 -0.45 8.35
C ARG A 38 0.31 -1.83 8.35
N GLU A 39 -0.84 -1.96 9.02
CA GLU A 39 -1.58 -3.23 9.05
C GLU A 39 -2.12 -3.63 7.68
N SER A 40 -2.42 -2.65 6.82
CA SER A 40 -2.89 -2.87 5.45
C SER A 40 -1.78 -3.19 4.44
N GLU A 41 -0.51 -2.97 4.79
CA GLU A 41 0.64 -3.18 3.89
C GLU A 41 0.79 -4.65 3.47
N ASP A 42 0.44 -5.57 4.36
CA ASP A 42 0.46 -7.02 4.14
C ASP A 42 -0.68 -7.49 3.22
N PHE A 43 -1.76 -6.71 3.13
CA PHE A 43 -2.91 -7.00 2.27
C PHE A 43 -2.86 -6.26 0.92
N GLN A 44 -1.82 -5.47 0.67
CA GLN A 44 -1.65 -4.85 -0.63
C GLN A 44 -1.43 -5.92 -1.70
N VAL A 45 -2.33 -5.93 -2.69
CA VAL A 45 -2.22 -6.77 -3.89
C VAL A 45 -0.88 -6.49 -4.56
N GLN A 46 -0.10 -7.55 -4.81
CA GLN A 46 1.13 -7.45 -5.60
C GLN A 46 0.76 -6.87 -6.97
N THR A 47 1.35 -5.72 -7.28
CA THR A 47 1.10 -5.05 -8.56
C THR A 47 1.96 -5.69 -9.65
N ALA A 48 1.51 -5.62 -10.90
CA ALA A 48 2.29 -6.11 -12.04
C ALA A 48 3.68 -5.45 -12.10
N GLU A 49 3.78 -4.19 -11.68
CA GLU A 49 5.03 -3.45 -11.52
C GLU A 49 5.99 -4.15 -10.53
N MET A 50 5.49 -4.58 -9.37
CA MET A 50 6.29 -5.25 -8.35
C MET A 50 6.74 -6.64 -8.81
N GLU A 51 5.85 -7.41 -9.42
CA GLU A 51 6.18 -8.74 -9.95
C GLU A 51 7.25 -8.65 -11.04
N LEU A 52 7.10 -7.72 -11.99
CA LEU A 52 8.06 -7.50 -13.06
C LEU A 52 9.39 -6.95 -12.54
N LEU A 53 9.37 -6.06 -11.55
CA LEU A 53 10.57 -5.57 -10.89
C LEU A 53 11.38 -6.72 -10.29
N LEU A 54 10.74 -7.58 -9.48
CA LEU A 54 11.38 -8.75 -8.86
C LEU A 54 11.88 -9.77 -9.89
N ARG A 55 11.22 -9.86 -11.04
CA ARG A 55 11.59 -10.81 -12.11
C ARG A 55 12.77 -10.35 -12.95
N CYS A 56 12.85 -9.05 -13.24
CA CYS A 56 13.76 -8.47 -14.21
C CYS A 56 14.96 -7.76 -13.59
N PHE A 57 14.88 -7.37 -12.32
CA PHE A 57 15.94 -6.65 -11.63
C PHE A 57 16.35 -7.37 -10.35
N GLU A 58 17.66 -7.42 -10.14
CA GLU A 58 18.24 -7.86 -8.87
C GLU A 58 18.78 -6.64 -8.15
N LYS A 59 18.67 -6.63 -6.82
CA LYS A 59 19.24 -5.55 -6.02
C LYS A 59 20.76 -5.78 -5.93
N PRO A 60 21.60 -4.87 -6.44
CA PRO A 60 23.04 -5.03 -6.37
C PRO A 60 23.51 -5.04 -4.91
N THR A 61 24.43 -5.94 -4.60
CA THR A 61 25.13 -5.95 -3.30
C THR A 61 26.25 -4.91 -3.28
N GLU A 62 26.77 -4.56 -2.09
CA GLU A 62 27.72 -3.43 -1.91
C GLU A 62 29.00 -3.53 -2.77
N ASN A 63 29.35 -4.72 -3.25
CA ASN A 63 30.55 -4.98 -4.04
C ASN A 63 30.30 -5.17 -5.54
N GLU A 64 29.05 -4.98 -5.99
CA GLU A 64 28.66 -5.19 -7.38
C GLU A 64 28.51 -3.88 -8.14
N SER A 65 28.85 -3.91 -9.43
CA SER A 65 28.59 -2.79 -10.32
C SER A 65 27.08 -2.62 -10.48
N TYR A 66 26.59 -1.41 -10.20
CA TYR A 66 25.19 -1.05 -10.41
C TYR A 66 25.05 0.03 -11.48
N SER A 67 23.91 0.01 -12.17
CA SER A 67 23.50 1.07 -13.08
C SER A 67 22.36 1.85 -12.46
N LEU A 68 22.49 3.17 -12.39
CA LEU A 68 21.40 4.05 -11.99
C LEU A 68 20.41 4.14 -13.15
N MET A 69 19.13 3.95 -12.83
CA MET A 69 18.03 4.06 -13.80
C MET A 69 16.91 4.89 -13.20
N THR A 70 16.28 5.70 -14.03
CA THR A 70 15.08 6.45 -13.68
C THR A 70 13.85 5.54 -13.75
N THR A 71 12.78 5.92 -13.04
CA THR A 71 11.50 5.19 -13.07
C THR A 71 10.96 5.04 -14.50
N THR A 72 11.16 6.05 -15.35
CA THR A 72 10.71 6.03 -16.75
C THR A 72 11.49 5.02 -17.60
N GLU A 73 12.81 4.93 -17.40
CA GLU A 73 13.64 3.94 -18.11
C GLU A 73 13.25 2.52 -17.70
N ILE A 74 13.03 2.29 -16.41
CA ILE A 74 12.56 1.00 -15.88
C ILE A 74 11.19 0.64 -16.48
N LEU A 75 10.24 1.57 -16.48
CA LEU A 75 8.92 1.34 -17.06
C LEU A 75 8.97 1.06 -18.56
N THR A 76 9.81 1.78 -19.29
CA THR A 76 9.97 1.60 -20.74
C THR A 76 10.54 0.20 -21.03
N TYR A 77 11.53 -0.23 -20.24
CA TYR A 77 12.11 -1.57 -20.35
C TYR A 77 11.07 -2.65 -20.04
N LEU A 78 10.33 -2.51 -18.94
CA LEU A 78 9.33 -3.50 -18.51
C LEU A 78 8.09 -3.52 -19.42
N GLY A 79 7.73 -2.40 -20.04
CA GLY A 79 6.61 -2.29 -20.98
C GLY A 79 6.78 -3.13 -22.25
N ILE A 80 8.00 -3.61 -22.55
CA ILE A 80 8.24 -4.55 -23.66
C ILE A 80 7.72 -5.95 -23.31
N TYR A 81 7.71 -6.31 -22.02
CA TYR A 81 7.38 -7.65 -21.53
C TYR A 81 5.90 -7.83 -21.17
N THR A 82 5.12 -6.75 -21.14
CA THR A 82 3.70 -6.80 -20.77
C THR A 82 2.85 -5.91 -21.66
N HIS A 83 1.64 -6.40 -21.97
CA HIS A 83 0.62 -5.59 -22.62
C HIS A 83 -0.19 -4.74 -21.63
N GLN A 84 -0.02 -4.96 -20.32
CA GLN A 84 -0.70 -4.18 -19.30
C GLN A 84 -0.01 -2.82 -19.12
N PRO A 85 -0.76 -1.71 -19.07
CA PRO A 85 -0.17 -0.40 -18.81
C PRO A 85 0.43 -0.37 -17.40
N LEU A 86 1.72 -0.04 -17.33
CA LEU A 86 2.46 0.15 -16.08
C LEU A 86 2.39 1.62 -15.64
N VAL A 87 2.26 1.86 -14.34
CA VAL A 87 2.07 3.20 -13.77
C VAL A 87 3.27 3.61 -12.93
N ALA A 88 3.81 4.80 -13.19
CA ALA A 88 4.98 5.34 -12.48
C ALA A 88 4.82 5.40 -10.95
N LYS A 89 3.62 5.73 -10.47
CA LYS A 89 3.31 5.71 -9.03
C LYS A 89 3.50 4.31 -8.43
N ARG A 90 2.91 3.29 -9.05
CA ARG A 90 3.00 1.89 -8.60
C ARG A 90 4.41 1.34 -8.71
N MET A 91 5.15 1.72 -9.76
CA MET A 91 6.56 1.38 -9.90
C MET A 91 7.41 2.04 -8.82
N GLY A 92 7.16 3.31 -8.49
CA GLY A 92 7.83 4.00 -7.39
C GLY A 92 7.57 3.35 -6.03
N GLU A 93 6.32 2.94 -5.78
CA GLU A 93 5.94 2.18 -4.58
C GLU A 93 6.66 0.82 -4.54
N ALA A 94 6.71 0.09 -5.66
CA ALA A 94 7.43 -1.18 -5.78
C ALA A 94 8.94 -1.02 -5.50
N LEU A 95 9.58 0.00 -6.09
CA LEU A 95 11.00 0.30 -5.88
C LEU A 95 11.29 0.63 -4.40
N LYS A 96 10.42 1.42 -3.76
CA LYS A 96 10.53 1.73 -2.33
C LYS A 96 10.39 0.46 -1.49
N LYS A 97 9.42 -0.40 -1.79
CA LYS A 97 9.17 -1.66 -1.06
C LYS A 97 10.30 -2.68 -1.23
N ALA A 98 10.89 -2.76 -2.42
CA ALA A 98 12.08 -3.58 -2.68
C ALA A 98 13.39 -2.97 -2.12
N GLY A 99 13.32 -1.77 -1.54
CA GLY A 99 14.45 -1.13 -0.87
C GLY A 99 15.52 -0.59 -1.83
N TYR A 100 15.13 -0.15 -3.03
CA TYR A 100 16.01 0.61 -3.92
C TYR A 100 16.23 2.03 -3.37
N ILE A 101 17.45 2.53 -3.54
CA ILE A 101 17.80 3.88 -3.12
C ILE A 101 17.35 4.90 -4.18
N LYS A 102 16.76 6.01 -3.71
CA LYS A 102 16.51 7.18 -4.54
C LYS A 102 17.68 8.14 -4.36
N VAL A 103 18.39 8.41 -5.45
CA VAL A 103 19.48 9.40 -5.54
C VAL A 103 18.95 10.67 -6.20
#